data_AF-A0A7V4JQ58-F1
#
_entry.id   AF-A0A7V4JQ58-F1
#
_cell.length_a   1.000
_cell.length_b   1.000
_cell.length_c   1.000
_cell.angle_alpha   90.00
_cell.angle_beta   90.00
_cell.angle_gamma   90.00
#
_symmetry.space_group_name_H-M   'P 1'
#
loop_
_entity.id
_entity.type
_entity.pdbx_description
1 polymer ?
#
loop_
_entity_poly.entity_id
_entity_poly.type
_entity_poly.pdbx_seq_one_letter_code
_entity_poly.pdbx_strand_id
1 'polypeptide(L)'
;MEPLVRKRSGKVVPFSRFRIINAIYKAMKATNIGTKADAERVADAVALYLYRQYFKKGDIPHVETIQDVVEKTLMEMGFHEVAKAYILYREKRRQAREIGKALVDGINLIEEYLGEEDWRVKENSNMGFSLQGLNFHVSSSIVARYWLEKLYPEDVARAHKEGDFHIHDLGILGPYCVGWDLYDLLLRGFGGVSGKVESKPAKHFRSALGQIVNFLYTMQGEA
;
A
#
# COMPACT_ATOMS: atom_id res chain seq x y z
N MET A 1 -27.37 13.49 -26.23
CA MET A 1 -27.09 13.11 -24.83
C MET A 1 -25.80 13.81 -24.43
N GLU A 2 -25.79 14.50 -23.28
CA GLU A 2 -24.55 15.15 -22.81
C GLU A 2 -23.50 14.09 -22.47
N PRO A 3 -22.23 14.24 -22.87
CA PRO A 3 -21.20 13.26 -22.57
C PRO A 3 -20.89 13.24 -21.07
N LEU A 4 -20.87 12.05 -20.47
CA LEU A 4 -20.66 11.84 -19.02
C LEU A 4 -19.37 11.04 -18.75
N VAL A 5 -18.77 11.26 -17.58
CA VAL A 5 -17.54 10.59 -17.14
C VAL A 5 -17.71 10.06 -15.72
N ARG A 6 -17.28 8.82 -15.48
CA ARG A 6 -17.21 8.25 -14.13
C ARG A 6 -15.88 8.61 -13.47
N LYS A 7 -15.92 9.35 -12.34
CA LYS A 7 -14.74 9.63 -11.53
C LYS A 7 -14.29 8.40 -10.74
N ARG A 8 -13.07 8.44 -10.21
CA ARG A 8 -12.50 7.43 -9.30
C ARG A 8 -13.40 7.14 -8.09
N SER A 9 -14.15 8.12 -7.62
CA SER A 9 -15.10 7.98 -6.50
C SER A 9 -16.43 7.32 -6.89
N GLY A 10 -16.57 6.80 -8.13
CA GLY A 10 -17.82 6.31 -8.68
C GLY A 10 -18.80 7.39 -9.16
N LYS A 11 -18.64 8.65 -8.72
CA LYS A 11 -19.52 9.77 -9.09
C LYS A 11 -19.46 10.05 -10.60
N VAL A 12 -20.63 10.14 -11.24
CA VAL A 12 -20.78 10.50 -12.65
C VAL A 12 -20.89 12.02 -12.76
N VAL A 13 -20.13 12.63 -13.68
CA VAL A 13 -20.13 14.08 -13.92
C VAL A 13 -20.09 14.39 -15.42
N PRO A 14 -20.50 15.60 -15.84
CA PRO A 14 -20.33 16.04 -17.22
C PRO A 14 -18.87 16.01 -17.68
N PHE A 15 -18.64 15.55 -18.91
CA PHE A 15 -17.34 15.62 -19.58
C PHE A 15 -16.92 17.08 -19.76
N SER A 16 -15.66 17.37 -19.46
CA SER A 16 -15.11 18.71 -19.62
C SER A 16 -13.78 18.64 -20.37
N ARG A 17 -13.82 19.03 -21.64
CA ARG A 17 -12.64 19.19 -22.50
C ARG A 17 -11.58 20.09 -21.86
N PHE A 18 -12.02 21.16 -21.19
CA PHE A 18 -11.13 22.11 -20.51
C PHE A 18 -10.23 21.45 -19.46
N ARG A 19 -10.70 20.39 -18.79
CA ARG A 19 -9.88 19.63 -17.82
C ARG A 19 -8.75 18.87 -18.50
N ILE A 20 -8.99 18.35 -19.71
CA ILE A 20 -7.98 17.63 -20.50
C ILE A 20 -6.92 18.61 -21.00
N ILE A 21 -7.34 19.75 -21.57
CA ILE A 21 -6.43 20.82 -22.04
C ILE A 21 -5.48 21.25 -20.92
N ASN A 22 -6.03 21.55 -19.73
CA ASN A 22 -5.21 21.99 -18.61
C ASN A 22 -4.23 20.91 -18.12
N ALA A 23 -4.62 19.64 -18.17
CA ALA A 23 -3.73 18.54 -17.78
C ALA A 23 -2.57 18.39 -18.78
N ILE A 24 -2.86 18.42 -20.08
CA ILE A 24 -1.85 18.35 -21.15
C ILE A 24 -0.94 19.57 -21.12
N TYR A 25 -1.52 20.78 -21.01
CA TYR A 25 -0.76 22.02 -20.98
C TYR A 25 0.20 22.09 -19.78
N LYS A 26 -0.21 21.56 -18.63
CA LYS A 26 0.70 21.42 -17.48
C LYS A 26 1.88 20.50 -17.77
N ALA A 27 1.67 19.38 -18.47
CA ALA A 27 2.74 18.49 -18.88
C ALA A 27 3.67 19.17 -19.90
N MET A 28 3.11 19.84 -20.92
CA MET A 28 3.87 20.61 -21.91
C MET A 28 4.72 21.72 -21.28
N LYS A 29 4.16 22.44 -20.31
CA LYS A 29 4.89 23.46 -19.55
C LYS A 29 6.01 22.85 -18.70
N ALA A 30 5.79 21.68 -18.11
CA ALA A 30 6.78 21.01 -17.28
C ALA A 30 7.99 20.51 -18.09
N THR A 31 7.79 20.14 -19.36
CA THR A 31 8.85 19.72 -20.28
C THR A 31 9.38 20.86 -21.15
N ASN A 32 8.77 22.05 -21.09
CA ASN A 32 9.02 23.17 -21.98
C ASN A 32 8.86 22.81 -23.48
N ILE A 33 7.95 21.88 -23.78
CA ILE A 33 7.69 21.36 -25.14
C ILE A 33 6.20 21.49 -25.44
N GLY A 34 5.88 22.23 -26.49
CA GLY A 34 4.51 22.50 -26.92
C GLY A 34 3.90 23.77 -26.31
N THR A 35 2.82 24.20 -26.92
CA THR A 35 2.09 25.43 -26.60
C THR A 35 0.68 25.13 -26.10
N LYS A 36 -0.03 26.14 -25.63
CA LYS A 36 -1.45 26.00 -25.30
C LYS A 36 -2.29 25.56 -26.51
N ALA A 37 -1.96 26.05 -27.71
CA ALA A 37 -2.62 25.63 -28.93
C ALA A 37 -2.37 24.12 -29.22
N ASP A 38 -1.17 23.62 -28.95
CA ASP A 38 -0.87 22.18 -29.07
C ASP A 38 -1.68 21.35 -28.07
N ALA A 39 -1.79 21.81 -26.83
CA ALA A 39 -2.63 21.15 -25.83
C ALA A 39 -4.11 21.10 -26.23
N GLU A 40 -4.61 22.17 -26.89
CA GLU A 40 -5.97 22.19 -27.45
C GLU A 40 -6.13 21.19 -28.59
N ARG A 41 -5.17 21.13 -29.53
CA ARG A 41 -5.18 20.15 -30.64
C ARG A 41 -5.19 18.71 -30.14
N VAL A 42 -4.33 18.38 -29.16
CA VAL A 42 -4.30 17.05 -28.54
C VAL A 42 -5.63 16.76 -27.83
N ALA A 43 -6.18 17.72 -27.09
CA ALA A 43 -7.46 17.55 -26.41
C ALA A 43 -8.63 17.34 -27.38
N ASP A 44 -8.61 17.95 -28.56
CA ASP A 44 -9.60 17.74 -29.62
C ASP A 44 -9.53 16.32 -30.19
N ALA A 45 -8.32 15.82 -30.46
CA ALA A 45 -8.13 14.44 -30.89
C ALA A 45 -8.62 13.44 -29.82
N VAL A 46 -8.32 13.68 -28.54
CA VAL A 46 -8.81 12.87 -27.41
C VAL A 46 -10.35 12.91 -27.34
N ALA A 47 -10.95 14.09 -27.42
CA ALA A 47 -12.40 14.24 -27.36
C ALA A 47 -13.10 13.53 -28.53
N LEU A 48 -12.53 13.61 -29.73
CA LEU A 48 -13.04 12.91 -30.91
C LEU A 48 -12.94 11.38 -30.75
N TYR A 49 -11.82 10.88 -30.22
CA TYR A 49 -11.66 9.46 -29.92
C TYR A 49 -12.70 8.98 -28.91
N LEU A 50 -12.86 9.69 -27.79
CA LEU A 50 -13.83 9.35 -26.74
C LEU A 50 -15.27 9.39 -27.28
N TYR A 51 -15.58 10.35 -28.14
CA TYR A 51 -16.90 10.43 -28.77
C TYR A 51 -17.19 9.22 -29.64
N ARG A 52 -16.25 8.84 -30.52
CA ARG A 52 -16.43 7.71 -31.44
C ARG A 52 -16.52 6.36 -30.71
N GLN A 53 -15.71 6.17 -29.67
CA GLN A 53 -15.59 4.87 -29.02
C GLN A 53 -16.59 4.65 -27.89
N TYR A 54 -16.97 5.71 -27.17
CA TYR A 54 -17.79 5.62 -25.96
C TYR A 54 -19.08 6.44 -26.08
N PHE A 55 -18.99 7.77 -26.23
CA PHE A 55 -20.17 8.64 -26.08
C PHE A 55 -21.24 8.40 -27.15
N LYS A 56 -20.86 8.05 -28.39
CA LYS A 56 -21.81 7.72 -29.46
C LYS A 56 -22.64 6.47 -29.13
N LYS A 57 -22.11 5.54 -28.34
CA LYS A 57 -22.77 4.31 -27.91
C LYS A 57 -23.60 4.47 -26.63
N GLY A 58 -23.48 5.62 -25.96
CA GLY A 58 -24.07 5.87 -24.64
C GLY A 58 -23.21 5.40 -23.47
N ASP A 59 -21.96 4.99 -23.73
CA ASP A 59 -21.06 4.51 -22.68
C ASP A 59 -20.52 5.69 -21.83
N ILE A 60 -20.30 5.40 -20.54
CA ILE A 60 -19.73 6.36 -19.58
C ILE A 60 -18.31 5.91 -19.21
N PRO A 61 -17.26 6.42 -19.89
CA PRO A 61 -15.90 6.00 -19.63
C PRO A 61 -15.44 6.39 -18.22
N HIS A 62 -14.56 5.57 -17.66
CA HIS A 62 -13.89 5.87 -16.41
C HIS A 62 -12.79 6.92 -16.64
N VAL A 63 -12.47 7.72 -15.62
CA VAL A 63 -11.44 8.76 -15.75
C VAL A 63 -10.06 8.20 -16.10
N GLU A 64 -9.73 6.97 -15.67
CA GLU A 64 -8.48 6.29 -16.07
C GLU A 64 -8.45 6.02 -17.58
N THR A 65 -9.56 5.58 -18.17
CA THR A 65 -9.68 5.39 -19.63
C THR A 65 -9.40 6.67 -20.39
N ILE A 66 -9.85 7.83 -19.88
CA ILE A 66 -9.56 9.13 -20.49
C ILE A 66 -8.06 9.43 -20.41
N GLN A 67 -7.40 9.09 -19.29
CA GLN A 67 -5.97 9.28 -19.12
C GLN A 67 -5.18 8.39 -20.10
N ASP A 68 -5.57 7.14 -20.29
CA ASP A 68 -4.94 6.22 -21.25
C ASP A 68 -5.05 6.74 -22.69
N VAL A 69 -6.21 7.32 -23.05
CA VAL A 69 -6.41 7.95 -24.36
C VAL A 69 -5.52 9.18 -24.51
N VAL A 70 -5.38 10.02 -23.48
CA VAL A 70 -4.47 11.18 -23.51
C VAL A 70 -3.02 10.75 -23.75
N GLU A 71 -2.55 9.72 -23.04
CA GLU A 71 -1.20 9.17 -23.20
C GLU A 71 -0.97 8.65 -24.63
N LYS A 72 -1.92 7.87 -25.14
CA LYS A 72 -1.89 7.35 -26.52
C LYS A 72 -1.83 8.48 -27.54
N THR A 73 -2.72 9.47 -27.43
CA THR A 73 -2.78 10.59 -28.38
C THR A 73 -1.53 11.46 -28.34
N LEU A 74 -0.94 11.71 -27.16
CA LEU A 74 0.34 12.41 -27.06
C LEU A 74 1.47 11.67 -27.79
N MET A 75 1.51 10.33 -27.66
CA MET A 75 2.49 9.51 -28.38
C MET A 75 2.26 9.50 -29.90
N GLU A 76 1.00 9.34 -30.35
CA GLU A 76 0.64 9.34 -31.77
C GLU A 76 0.91 10.67 -32.46
N MET A 77 0.79 11.79 -31.73
CA MET A 77 1.08 13.13 -32.24
C MET A 77 2.55 13.55 -32.11
N GLY A 78 3.44 12.63 -31.69
CA GLY A 78 4.89 12.86 -31.63
C GLY A 78 5.37 13.60 -30.37
N PHE A 79 4.51 13.88 -29.40
CA PHE A 79 4.87 14.53 -28.14
C PHE A 79 5.42 13.52 -27.11
N HIS A 80 6.43 12.73 -27.49
CA HIS A 80 6.94 11.62 -26.70
C HIS A 80 7.43 12.03 -25.30
N GLU A 81 8.19 13.12 -25.20
CA GLU A 81 8.69 13.60 -23.91
C GLU A 81 7.57 14.12 -22.99
N VAL A 82 6.57 14.81 -23.58
CA VAL A 82 5.38 15.26 -22.86
C VAL A 82 4.56 14.06 -22.38
N ALA A 83 4.39 13.03 -23.21
CA ALA A 83 3.70 11.80 -22.85
C ALA A 83 4.40 11.12 -21.67
N LYS A 84 5.73 10.97 -21.71
CA LYS A 84 6.52 10.40 -20.61
C LYS A 84 6.35 11.21 -19.32
N ALA A 85 6.44 12.54 -19.39
CA ALA A 85 6.24 13.41 -18.22
C ALA A 85 4.82 13.29 -17.65
N TYR A 86 3.81 13.19 -18.53
CA TYR A 86 2.42 12.98 -18.14
C TYR A 86 2.22 11.65 -17.39
N ILE A 87 2.75 10.55 -17.94
CA ILE A 87 2.71 9.20 -17.34
C ILE A 87 3.36 9.21 -15.95
N LEU A 88 4.58 9.75 -15.85
CA LEU A 88 5.32 9.82 -14.58
C LEU A 88 4.57 10.66 -13.54
N TYR A 89 3.96 11.78 -13.94
CA TYR A 89 3.17 12.61 -13.04
C TYR A 89 1.89 11.89 -12.58
N ARG A 90 1.20 11.17 -13.49
CA ARG A 90 0.03 10.35 -13.17
C ARG A 90 0.38 9.28 -12.14
N GLU A 91 1.50 8.59 -12.32
CA GLU A 91 2.02 7.57 -11.41
C GLU A 91 2.36 8.16 -10.03
N LYS A 92 3.13 9.25 -10.00
CA LYS A 92 3.45 9.94 -8.73
C LYS A 92 2.19 10.36 -7.97
N ARG A 93 1.16 10.84 -8.68
CA ARG A 93 -0.13 11.19 -8.06
C ARG A 93 -0.93 9.96 -7.64
N ARG A 94 -0.78 8.81 -8.30
CA ARG A 94 -1.37 7.53 -7.87
C ARG A 94 -0.75 7.10 -6.55
N GLN A 95 0.58 7.05 -6.49
CA GLN A 95 1.34 6.74 -5.27
C GLN A 95 0.98 7.68 -4.12
N ALA A 96 0.90 9.00 -4.37
CA ALA A 96 0.49 9.95 -3.32
C ALA A 96 -0.93 9.71 -2.80
N ARG A 97 -1.86 9.20 -3.63
CA ARG A 97 -3.21 8.81 -3.20
C ARG A 97 -3.20 7.50 -2.43
N GLU A 98 -2.38 6.54 -2.83
CA GLU A 98 -2.19 5.28 -2.10
C GLU A 98 -1.59 5.53 -0.72
N ILE A 99 -0.57 6.38 -0.62
CA ILE A 99 0.02 6.82 0.65
C ILE A 99 -1.03 7.54 1.50
N GLY A 100 -1.80 8.47 0.90
CA GLY A 100 -2.88 9.16 1.61
C GLY A 100 -3.95 8.20 2.14
N LYS A 101 -4.31 7.17 1.35
CA LYS A 101 -5.25 6.12 1.77
C LYS A 101 -4.64 5.28 2.89
N ALA A 102 -3.38 4.86 2.78
CA ALA A 102 -2.69 4.10 3.82
C ALA A 102 -2.59 4.87 5.14
N LEU A 103 -2.40 6.19 5.09
CA LEU A 103 -2.40 7.05 6.29
C LEU A 103 -3.79 7.12 6.94
N VAL A 104 -4.83 7.32 6.14
CA VAL A 104 -6.23 7.31 6.64
C VAL A 104 -6.58 5.94 7.22
N ASP A 105 -6.22 4.87 6.53
CA ASP A 105 -6.39 3.50 7.02
C ASP A 105 -5.64 3.29 8.34
N GLY A 106 -4.44 3.85 8.49
CA GLY A 106 -3.67 3.80 9.74
C GLY A 106 -4.33 4.55 10.90
N ILE A 107 -4.93 5.72 10.65
CA ILE A 107 -5.70 6.47 11.67
C ILE A 107 -6.94 5.66 12.06
N ASN A 108 -7.66 5.12 11.09
CA ASN A 108 -8.84 4.30 11.34
C ASN A 108 -8.50 3.07 12.19
N LEU A 109 -7.38 2.38 11.93
CA LEU A 109 -6.95 1.24 12.75
C LEU A 109 -6.73 1.63 14.22
N ILE A 110 -6.22 2.85 14.48
CA ILE A 110 -6.05 3.35 15.85
C ILE A 110 -7.43 3.64 16.47
N GLU A 111 -8.33 4.28 15.74
CA GLU A 111 -9.69 4.57 16.20
C GLU A 111 -10.48 3.28 16.48
N GLU A 112 -10.42 2.28 15.59
CA GLU A 112 -11.02 0.95 15.74
C GLU A 112 -10.49 0.23 16.98
N TYR A 113 -9.18 0.30 17.23
CA TYR A 113 -8.58 -0.27 18.43
C TYR A 113 -9.04 0.45 19.70
N LEU A 114 -9.04 1.79 19.70
CA LEU A 114 -9.48 2.59 20.85
C LEU A 114 -10.98 2.40 21.15
N GLY A 115 -11.79 2.14 20.13
CA GLY A 115 -13.21 1.85 20.24
C GLY A 115 -13.53 0.38 20.55
N GLU A 116 -12.52 -0.52 20.54
CA GLU A 116 -12.69 -1.98 20.60
C GLU A 116 -13.72 -2.54 19.60
N GLU A 117 -13.81 -1.93 18.42
CA GLU A 117 -14.87 -2.21 17.44
C GLU A 117 -14.63 -3.50 16.63
N ASP A 118 -13.37 -3.91 16.45
CA ASP A 118 -12.98 -5.11 15.72
C ASP A 118 -12.61 -6.26 16.69
N TRP A 119 -13.13 -7.46 16.42
CA TRP A 119 -12.75 -8.68 17.16
C TRP A 119 -11.25 -8.97 17.07
N ARG A 120 -10.57 -8.50 16.01
CA ARG A 120 -9.12 -8.61 15.83
C ARG A 120 -8.31 -7.94 16.93
N VAL A 121 -8.90 -6.98 17.66
CA VAL A 121 -8.30 -6.42 18.88
C VAL A 121 -8.05 -7.50 19.94
N LYS A 122 -8.83 -8.60 19.91
CA LYS A 122 -8.76 -9.74 20.84
C LYS A 122 -8.22 -11.02 20.18
N GLU A 123 -7.66 -10.93 18.98
CA GLU A 123 -7.11 -12.09 18.27
C GLU A 123 -5.91 -12.70 19.02
N ASN A 124 -5.07 -11.85 19.62
CA ASN A 124 -3.95 -12.31 20.43
C ASN A 124 -4.37 -12.48 21.89
N SER A 125 -4.50 -13.74 22.35
CA SER A 125 -4.90 -14.06 23.72
C SER A 125 -3.93 -13.56 24.80
N ASN A 126 -2.68 -13.28 24.43
CA ASN A 126 -1.65 -12.80 25.36
C ASN A 126 -1.61 -11.27 25.46
N MET A 127 -2.37 -10.55 24.62
CA MET A 127 -2.38 -9.09 24.61
C MET A 127 -3.78 -8.54 24.82
N GLY A 128 -3.93 -7.78 25.92
CA GLY A 128 -5.12 -6.99 26.20
C GLY A 128 -4.96 -5.53 25.77
N PHE A 129 -6.03 -4.75 25.99
CA PHE A 129 -6.05 -3.32 25.71
C PHE A 129 -4.90 -2.59 26.43
N SER A 130 -3.89 -2.22 25.67
CA SER A 130 -2.67 -1.56 26.15
C SER A 130 -1.97 -0.81 25.02
N LEU A 131 -0.97 0.00 25.36
CA LEU A 131 -0.11 0.66 24.36
C LEU A 131 0.67 -0.37 23.51
N GLN A 132 1.12 -1.47 24.12
CA GLN A 132 1.79 -2.55 23.40
C GLN A 132 0.83 -3.23 22.43
N GLY A 133 -0.40 -3.53 22.88
CA GLY A 133 -1.46 -4.08 22.04
C GLY A 133 -1.83 -3.15 20.87
N LEU A 134 -1.88 -1.83 21.08
CA LEU A 134 -2.14 -0.85 20.02
C LEU A 134 -1.02 -0.88 18.96
N ASN A 135 0.23 -0.79 19.40
CA ASN A 135 1.38 -0.83 18.50
C ASN A 135 1.41 -2.14 17.70
N PHE A 136 1.11 -3.26 18.35
CA PHE A 136 1.01 -4.54 17.67
C PHE A 136 -0.15 -4.56 16.68
N HIS A 137 -1.35 -4.13 17.07
CA HIS A 137 -2.55 -4.15 16.23
C HIS A 137 -2.36 -3.35 14.92
N VAL A 138 -1.76 -2.17 15.01
CA VAL A 138 -1.44 -1.35 13.83
C VAL A 138 -0.43 -2.07 12.94
N SER A 139 0.66 -2.58 13.53
CA SER A 139 1.71 -3.30 12.78
C SER A 139 1.18 -4.58 12.14
N SER A 140 0.49 -5.42 12.90
CA SER A 140 -0.04 -6.70 12.46
C SER A 140 -1.07 -6.55 11.36
N SER A 141 -1.95 -5.55 11.44
CA SER A 141 -2.94 -5.26 10.41
C SER A 141 -2.29 -4.87 9.07
N ILE A 142 -1.20 -4.09 9.12
CA ILE A 142 -0.45 -3.71 7.92
C ILE A 142 0.26 -4.93 7.32
N VAL A 143 0.93 -5.74 8.14
CA VAL A 143 1.65 -6.95 7.69
C VAL A 143 0.67 -7.98 7.13
N ALA A 144 -0.49 -8.17 7.75
CA ALA A 144 -1.52 -9.09 7.27
C ALA A 144 -2.05 -8.70 5.89
N ARG A 145 -2.28 -7.40 5.65
CA ARG A 145 -2.63 -6.90 4.32
C ARG A 145 -1.53 -7.17 3.30
N TYR A 146 -0.26 -6.97 3.67
CA TYR A 146 0.87 -7.26 2.78
C TYR A 146 0.90 -8.74 2.37
N TRP A 147 0.71 -9.66 3.33
CA TRP A 147 0.59 -11.09 3.03
C TRP A 147 -0.52 -11.36 2.01
N LEU A 148 -1.73 -10.88 2.27
CA LEU A 148 -2.92 -11.19 1.48
C LEU A 148 -2.98 -10.47 0.12
N GLU A 149 -2.30 -9.34 -0.04
CA GLU A 149 -2.34 -8.56 -1.29
C GLU A 149 -1.09 -8.73 -2.16
N LYS A 150 0.05 -9.13 -1.59
CA LYS A 150 1.34 -9.16 -2.31
C LYS A 150 1.99 -10.54 -2.38
N LEU A 151 1.77 -11.40 -1.39
CA LEU A 151 2.49 -12.67 -1.28
C LEU A 151 1.60 -13.88 -1.58
N TYR A 152 0.45 -13.97 -0.93
CA TYR A 152 -0.46 -15.10 -1.15
C TYR A 152 -1.14 -15.00 -2.51
N PRO A 153 -1.41 -16.16 -3.16
CA PRO A 153 -2.32 -16.25 -4.29
C PRO A 153 -3.70 -15.65 -3.97
N GLU A 154 -4.35 -15.08 -4.99
CA GLU A 154 -5.63 -14.36 -4.83
C GLU A 154 -6.75 -15.27 -4.30
N ASP A 155 -6.78 -16.53 -4.73
CA ASP A 155 -7.73 -17.54 -4.29
C ASP A 155 -7.55 -17.88 -2.80
N VAL A 156 -6.31 -18.05 -2.34
CA VAL A 156 -5.98 -18.26 -0.91
C VAL A 156 -6.38 -17.05 -0.08
N ALA A 157 -6.04 -15.84 -0.54
CA ALA A 157 -6.37 -14.60 0.16
C ALA A 157 -7.89 -14.37 0.24
N ARG A 158 -8.63 -14.71 -0.82
CA ARG A 158 -10.09 -14.63 -0.87
C ARG A 158 -10.72 -15.61 0.10
N ALA A 159 -10.30 -16.87 0.08
CA ALA A 159 -10.82 -17.91 0.98
C ALA A 159 -10.63 -17.55 2.47
N HIS A 160 -9.48 -16.95 2.82
CA HIS A 160 -9.28 -16.41 4.17
C HIS A 160 -10.25 -15.27 4.52
N LYS A 161 -10.45 -14.31 3.61
CA LYS A 161 -11.34 -13.15 3.82
C LYS A 161 -12.82 -13.54 3.86
N GLU A 162 -13.21 -14.56 3.10
CA GLU A 162 -14.58 -15.08 3.03
C GLU A 162 -14.90 -16.06 4.18
N GLY A 163 -13.88 -16.48 4.94
CA GLY A 163 -14.04 -17.33 6.11
C GLY A 163 -14.07 -18.83 5.80
N ASP A 164 -13.63 -19.24 4.61
CA ASP A 164 -13.51 -20.65 4.23
C ASP A 164 -12.45 -21.37 5.08
N PHE A 165 -11.38 -20.66 5.45
CA PHE A 165 -10.40 -21.06 6.46
C PHE A 165 -9.73 -19.84 7.09
N HIS A 166 -9.05 -20.03 8.23
CA HIS A 166 -8.30 -18.98 8.90
C HIS A 166 -6.79 -19.25 8.78
N ILE A 167 -6.02 -18.25 8.35
CA ILE A 167 -4.55 -18.30 8.32
C ILE A 167 -4.11 -17.60 9.60
N HIS A 168 -3.46 -18.37 10.46
CA HIS A 168 -2.95 -17.87 11.73
C HIS A 168 -1.73 -16.96 11.54
N ASP A 169 -1.59 -15.97 12.41
CA ASP A 169 -0.40 -15.14 12.61
C ASP A 169 0.08 -14.35 11.39
N LEU A 170 -0.86 -13.93 10.54
CA LEU A 170 -0.60 -13.00 9.43
C LEU A 170 -0.02 -11.65 9.88
N GLY A 171 -0.05 -11.34 11.19
CA GLY A 171 0.52 -10.14 11.76
C GLY A 171 2.05 -10.06 11.79
N ILE A 172 2.73 -11.17 11.50
CA ILE A 172 4.19 -11.28 11.61
C ILE A 172 4.74 -11.69 10.23
N LEU A 173 5.84 -11.04 9.83
CA LEU A 173 6.55 -11.39 8.59
C LEU A 173 7.74 -12.29 8.93
N GLY A 174 7.46 -13.44 9.53
CA GLY A 174 8.45 -14.33 10.13
C GLY A 174 7.90 -15.73 10.38
N PRO A 175 8.70 -16.63 10.97
CA PRO A 175 8.23 -17.94 11.38
C PRO A 175 7.19 -17.82 12.50
N TYR A 176 6.23 -18.75 12.57
CA TYR A 176 5.23 -18.78 13.63
C TYR A 176 5.83 -18.96 15.03
N CYS A 177 6.85 -19.82 15.13
CA CYS A 177 7.48 -20.15 16.39
C CYS A 177 8.90 -20.66 16.15
N VAL A 178 9.72 -20.59 17.18
CA VAL A 178 11.11 -21.04 17.21
C VAL A 178 11.42 -21.69 18.55
N GLY A 179 12.17 -22.78 18.50
CA GLY A 179 12.70 -23.45 19.69
C GLY A 179 14.15 -23.02 19.92
N TRP A 180 14.48 -22.74 21.18
CA TRP A 180 15.82 -22.32 21.57
C TRP A 180 16.43 -23.30 22.58
N ASP A 181 17.70 -23.65 22.37
CA ASP A 181 18.42 -24.53 23.27
C ASP A 181 19.04 -23.73 24.44
N LEU A 182 18.50 -23.94 25.63
CA LEU A 182 19.05 -23.36 26.86
C LEU A 182 20.49 -23.82 27.12
N TYR A 183 20.84 -25.05 26.74
CA TYR A 183 22.19 -25.56 26.91
C TYR A 183 23.19 -24.75 26.08
N ASP A 184 22.83 -24.40 24.83
CA ASP A 184 23.67 -23.57 23.97
C ASP A 184 23.86 -22.16 24.54
N LEU A 185 22.78 -21.54 25.04
CA LEU A 185 22.83 -20.24 25.72
C LEU A 185 23.79 -20.28 26.93
N LEU A 186 23.78 -21.35 27.71
CA LEU A 186 24.65 -21.51 28.88
C LEU A 186 26.11 -21.76 28.50
N LEU A 187 26.37 -22.47 27.39
CA LEU A 187 27.72 -22.80 26.95
C LEU A 187 28.40 -21.69 26.16
N ARG A 188 27.65 -20.96 25.33
CA ARG A 188 28.18 -19.95 24.41
C ARG A 188 27.92 -18.52 24.88
N GLY A 189 26.97 -18.34 25.81
CA GLY A 189 26.47 -17.03 26.18
C GLY A 189 25.49 -16.50 25.15
N PHE A 190 25.20 -15.20 25.19
CA PHE A 190 24.24 -14.56 24.30
C PHE A 190 24.95 -13.60 23.34
N GLY A 191 25.01 -13.94 22.05
CA GLY A 191 25.73 -13.17 21.03
C GLY A 191 25.61 -13.77 19.63
N GLY A 192 26.51 -13.38 18.73
CA GLY A 192 26.55 -13.82 17.32
C GLY A 192 25.96 -12.81 16.33
N VAL A 193 25.60 -11.60 16.79
CA VAL A 193 24.95 -10.57 15.96
C VAL A 193 25.83 -9.33 15.91
N SER A 194 26.35 -9.05 14.72
CA SER A 194 27.20 -7.87 14.48
C SER A 194 26.49 -6.57 14.87
N GLY A 195 27.17 -5.73 15.65
CA GLY A 195 26.67 -4.42 16.07
C GLY A 195 25.72 -4.45 17.28
N LYS A 196 25.53 -5.61 17.93
CA LYS A 196 24.81 -5.75 19.20
C LYS A 196 25.77 -6.07 20.34
N VAL A 197 25.38 -5.73 21.57
CA VAL A 197 26.16 -6.07 22.76
C VAL A 197 26.01 -7.56 23.03
N GLU A 198 27.15 -8.24 23.19
CA GLU A 198 27.19 -9.68 23.46
C GLU A 198 27.61 -9.97 24.90
N SER A 199 27.15 -11.12 25.41
CA SER A 199 27.46 -11.63 26.74
C SER A 199 28.15 -12.99 26.64
N LYS A 200 29.31 -13.12 27.29
CA LYS A 200 29.98 -14.42 27.49
C LYS A 200 29.15 -15.36 28.37
N PRO A 201 29.43 -16.68 28.36
CA PRO A 201 28.78 -17.66 29.23
C PRO A 201 28.75 -17.22 30.71
N ALA A 202 27.60 -17.35 31.35
CA ALA A 202 27.43 -17.01 32.75
C ALA A 202 28.25 -17.95 33.66
N LYS A 203 28.98 -17.37 34.63
CA LYS A 203 29.77 -18.13 35.63
C LYS A 203 29.05 -18.29 36.98
N HIS A 204 27.92 -17.61 37.15
CA HIS A 204 27.12 -17.65 38.36
C HIS A 204 25.64 -17.76 37.99
N PHE A 205 24.85 -18.45 38.82
CA PHE A 205 23.44 -18.70 38.57
C PHE A 205 22.62 -17.41 38.39
N ARG A 206 22.87 -16.39 39.21
CA ARG A 206 22.21 -15.07 39.07
C ARG A 206 22.46 -14.43 37.70
N SER A 207 23.69 -14.54 37.18
CA SER A 207 24.03 -14.03 35.85
C SER A 207 23.36 -14.83 34.74
N ALA A 208 23.24 -16.15 34.91
CA ALA A 208 22.51 -17.01 33.97
C ALA A 208 21.02 -16.63 33.91
N LEU A 209 20.37 -16.42 35.06
CA LEU A 209 18.98 -15.95 35.11
C LEU A 209 18.81 -14.59 34.41
N GLY A 210 19.71 -13.63 34.64
CA GLY A 210 19.68 -12.35 33.94
C GLY A 210 19.85 -12.47 32.42
N GLN A 211 20.74 -13.36 31.96
CA GLN A 211 20.91 -13.65 30.53
C GLN A 211 19.67 -14.31 29.94
N ILE A 212 19.02 -15.25 30.63
CA ILE A 212 17.79 -15.90 30.18
C ILE A 212 16.66 -14.89 30.03
N VAL A 213 16.49 -13.96 30.97
CA VAL A 213 15.46 -12.90 30.86
C VAL A 213 15.71 -12.04 29.62
N ASN A 214 16.94 -11.56 29.42
CA ASN A 214 17.28 -10.76 28.24
C ASN A 214 17.11 -11.55 26.93
N PHE A 215 17.48 -12.83 26.95
CA PHE A 215 17.31 -13.74 25.83
C PHE A 215 15.84 -13.84 25.42
N LEU A 216 14.95 -14.18 26.36
CA LEU A 216 13.53 -14.33 26.09
C LEU A 216 12.90 -13.03 25.54
N TYR A 217 13.22 -11.89 26.14
CA TYR A 217 12.74 -10.58 25.66
C TYR A 217 13.24 -10.25 24.25
N THR A 218 14.48 -10.63 23.92
CA THR A 218 15.03 -10.38 22.59
C THR A 218 14.39 -11.30 21.56
N MET A 219 14.29 -12.59 21.86
CA MET A 219 13.80 -13.58 20.91
C MET A 219 12.30 -13.47 20.64
N GLN A 220 11.51 -12.93 21.58
CA GLN A 220 10.10 -12.61 21.35
C GLN A 220 9.89 -11.59 20.22
N GLY A 221 10.92 -10.80 19.86
CA GLY A 221 10.85 -9.87 18.73
C GLY A 221 11.16 -10.50 17.37
N GLU A 222 11.62 -11.75 17.34
CA GLU A 222 12.15 -12.42 16.13
C GLU A 222 11.25 -13.57 15.62
N ALA A 223 10.21 -13.92 16.37
CA ALA A 223 9.18 -14.90 16.00
C ALA A 223 7.87 -14.62 16.75
#